data_AF-A0A961WNN4-F1
#
_entry.id   AF-A0A961WNN4-F1
#
_cell.length_a   1.000
_cell.length_b   1.000
_cell.length_c   1.000
_cell.angle_alpha   90.00
_cell.angle_beta   90.00
_cell.angle_gamma   90.00
#
_symmetry.space_group_name_H-M   'P 1'
#
loop_
_entity.id
_entity.type
_entity.pdbx_description
1 polymer ?
#
loop_
_entity_poly.entity_id
_entity_poly.type
_entity_poly.pdbx_seq_one_letter_code
_entity_poly.pdbx_strand_id
1 'polypeptide(L)'
;GLGFISTSDNVTALAEMGVLVLLFFIGTEISLRAFVLSLRPAVIVAGGQLAVSLLIGWVVSLLTHASLAEGVVIGFIMALSSTVVAMKMLDDMGELRGSAGKITVGVLIAQDIAVVPMLILTSSLGGETADVTTIILKIAFAILFLGALLWWLTRKGKLMLPFA
;
A
#
# COMPACT_ATOMS: atom_id res chain seq x y z
N GLY A 1 -22.21 16.52 -16.68
CA GLY A 1 -22.96 15.30 -17.04
C GLY A 1 -24.32 15.72 -17.58
N LEU A 2 -24.69 15.24 -18.76
CA LEU A 2 -25.95 15.58 -19.44
C LEU A 2 -27.18 14.80 -18.89
N GLY A 3 -27.06 14.12 -17.75
CA GLY A 3 -28.19 13.42 -17.09
C GLY A 3 -28.68 12.14 -17.78
N PHE A 4 -28.07 11.72 -18.89
CA PHE A 4 -28.51 10.54 -19.67
C PHE A 4 -28.17 9.18 -19.04
N ILE A 5 -27.33 9.14 -18.02
CA ILE A 5 -26.93 7.90 -17.35
C ILE A 5 -27.36 8.01 -15.89
N SER A 6 -28.38 7.24 -15.52
CA SER A 6 -28.75 7.01 -14.13
C SER A 6 -27.74 6.03 -13.54
N THR A 7 -27.01 6.45 -12.50
CA THR A 7 -26.17 5.55 -11.71
C THR A 7 -27.06 4.44 -11.14
N SER A 8 -27.10 3.31 -11.84
CA SER A 8 -27.81 2.12 -11.42
C SER A 8 -26.78 1.10 -10.95
N ASP A 9 -27.12 0.32 -9.93
CA ASP A 9 -26.22 -0.67 -9.33
C ASP A 9 -25.61 -1.62 -10.39
N ASN A 10 -26.36 -1.90 -11.46
CA ASN A 10 -25.91 -2.69 -12.60
C ASN A 10 -24.74 -2.06 -13.38
N VAL A 11 -24.75 -0.73 -13.57
CA VAL A 11 -23.67 -0.02 -14.28
C VAL A 11 -22.40 -0.02 -13.44
N THR A 12 -22.52 0.14 -12.11
CA THR A 12 -21.40 0.05 -11.17
C THR A 12 -20.79 -1.36 -11.17
N ALA A 13 -21.61 -2.39 -11.08
CA ALA A 13 -21.14 -3.78 -11.11
C ALA A 13 -20.41 -4.14 -12.42
N LEU A 14 -20.92 -3.66 -13.56
CA LEU A 14 -20.24 -3.84 -14.85
C LEU A 14 -18.89 -3.09 -14.90
N ALA A 15 -18.81 -1.89 -14.33
CA ALA A 15 -17.57 -1.13 -14.26
C ALA A 15 -16.51 -1.82 -13.37
N GLU A 16 -16.91 -2.35 -12.22
CA GLU A 16 -16.03 -3.12 -11.33
C GLU A 16 -15.50 -4.38 -12.01
N MET A 17 -16.35 -5.12 -12.72
CA MET A 17 -15.92 -6.30 -13.49
C MET A 17 -14.93 -5.95 -14.59
N GLY A 18 -15.14 -4.84 -15.30
CA GLY A 18 -14.20 -4.34 -16.31
C GLY A 18 -12.82 -4.02 -15.71
N VAL A 19 -12.80 -3.40 -14.53
CA VAL A 19 -11.55 -3.11 -13.80
C VAL A 19 -10.86 -4.40 -13.34
N LEU A 20 -11.60 -5.38 -12.84
CA LEU A 20 -11.05 -6.67 -12.40
C LEU A 20 -10.38 -7.43 -13.57
N VAL A 21 -11.05 -7.49 -14.73
CA VAL A 21 -10.48 -8.12 -15.94
C VAL A 21 -9.24 -7.38 -16.42
N LEU A 22 -9.24 -6.04 -16.37
CA LEU A 22 -8.08 -5.22 -16.71
C LEU A 22 -6.89 -5.53 -15.79
N LEU A 23 -7.10 -5.54 -14.47
CA LEU A 23 -6.04 -5.85 -13.51
C LEU A 23 -5.54 -7.29 -13.65
N PHE A 24 -6.42 -8.23 -13.97
CA PHE A 24 -6.04 -9.60 -14.25
C PHE A 24 -5.10 -9.67 -15.46
N PHE A 25 -5.47 -9.05 -16.58
CA PHE A 25 -4.62 -9.00 -17.78
C PHE A 25 -3.26 -8.37 -17.50
N ILE A 26 -3.25 -7.19 -16.89
CA ILE A 26 -2.03 -6.50 -16.45
C ILE A 26 -1.19 -7.43 -15.56
N GLY A 27 -1.82 -8.14 -14.62
CA GLY A 27 -1.17 -9.12 -13.75
C GLY A 27 -0.51 -10.26 -14.50
N THR A 28 -1.14 -10.79 -15.55
CA THR A 28 -0.56 -11.88 -16.37
C THR A 28 0.66 -11.47 -17.17
N GLU A 29 0.81 -10.18 -17.47
CA GLU A 29 1.97 -9.66 -18.19
C GLU A 29 3.21 -9.43 -17.31
N ILE A 30 3.04 -9.41 -15.98
CA ILE A 30 4.11 -9.11 -15.03
C ILE A 30 4.94 -10.35 -14.76
N SER A 31 6.23 -10.27 -15.08
CA SER A 31 7.19 -11.31 -14.73
C SER A 31 7.49 -11.30 -13.22
N LEU A 32 7.00 -12.30 -12.48
CA LEU A 32 7.29 -12.50 -11.05
C LEU A 32 8.80 -12.45 -10.74
N ARG A 33 9.64 -12.99 -11.63
CA ARG A 33 11.09 -13.00 -11.45
C ARG A 33 11.71 -11.59 -11.47
N ALA A 34 11.28 -10.71 -12.38
CA ALA A 34 11.80 -9.34 -12.41
C ALA A 34 11.27 -8.51 -11.24
N PHE A 35 10.07 -8.81 -10.75
CA PHE A 35 9.48 -8.21 -9.56
C PHE A 35 10.27 -8.53 -8.28
N VAL A 36 10.67 -9.80 -8.07
CA VAL A 36 11.45 -10.17 -6.88
C VAL A 36 12.78 -9.40 -6.81
N LEU A 37 13.35 -9.03 -7.97
CA LEU A 37 14.56 -8.22 -8.05
C LEU A 37 14.33 -6.74 -7.69
N SER A 38 13.15 -6.18 -7.99
CA SER A 38 12.78 -4.79 -7.64
C SER A 38 12.17 -4.65 -6.25
N LEU A 39 12.01 -5.75 -5.52
CA LEU A 39 11.33 -5.77 -4.23
C LEU A 39 12.10 -5.01 -3.13
N ARG A 40 13.43 -5.09 -3.13
CA ARG A 40 14.26 -4.33 -2.18
C ARG A 40 14.08 -2.81 -2.28
N PRO A 41 14.30 -2.17 -3.45
CA PRO A 41 14.11 -0.73 -3.58
C PRO A 41 12.65 -0.34 -3.36
N ALA A 42 11.69 -1.14 -3.84
CA ALA A 42 10.26 -0.89 -3.61
C ALA A 42 9.89 -0.80 -2.12
N VAL A 43 10.39 -1.73 -1.33
CA VAL A 43 10.15 -1.77 0.12
C VAL A 43 10.76 -0.57 0.84
N ILE A 44 11.96 -0.15 0.46
CA ILE A 44 12.61 1.04 1.02
C ILE A 44 11.80 2.29 0.70
N VAL A 45 11.33 2.42 -0.55
CA VAL A 45 10.49 3.53 -0.99
C VAL A 45 9.15 3.54 -0.24
N ALA A 46 8.47 2.40 -0.14
CA ALA A 46 7.20 2.28 0.58
C ALA A 46 7.34 2.62 2.07
N GLY A 47 8.40 2.13 2.72
CA GLY A 47 8.69 2.45 4.12
C GLY A 47 9.05 3.92 4.34
N GLY A 48 9.84 4.50 3.42
CA GLY A 48 10.17 5.92 3.44
C GLY A 48 8.94 6.80 3.26
N GLN A 49 8.07 6.47 2.29
CA GLN A 49 6.80 7.16 2.07
C GLN A 49 5.92 7.09 3.31
N LEU A 50 5.77 5.91 3.92
CA LEU A 50 4.99 5.74 5.15
C LEU A 50 5.53 6.60 6.30
N ALA A 51 6.84 6.61 6.51
CA ALA A 51 7.46 7.42 7.56
C ALA A 51 7.23 8.93 7.34
N VAL A 52 7.35 9.40 6.09
CA VAL A 52 7.07 10.80 5.74
C VAL A 52 5.59 11.13 5.94
N SER A 53 4.68 10.25 5.50
CA SER A 53 3.24 10.47 5.68
C SER A 53 2.84 10.51 7.17
N LEU A 54 3.41 9.64 8.00
CA LEU A 54 3.23 9.68 9.45
C LEU A 54 3.78 10.97 10.08
N LEU A 55 4.94 11.44 9.62
CA LEU A 55 5.51 12.71 10.07
C LEU A 55 4.57 13.88 9.74
N ILE A 56 4.02 13.91 8.52
CA ILE A 56 3.05 14.94 8.12
C ILE A 56 1.79 14.82 8.98
N GLY A 57 1.26 13.62 9.19
CA GLY A 57 0.09 13.39 10.05
C GLY A 57 0.30 13.87 11.49
N TRP A 58 1.50 13.65 12.04
CA TRP A 58 1.89 14.17 13.34
C TRP A 58 1.94 15.71 13.38
N VAL A 59 2.55 16.35 12.37
CA VAL A 59 2.56 17.82 12.25
C VAL A 59 1.14 18.38 12.16
N VAL A 60 0.26 17.75 11.36
CA VAL A 60 -1.15 18.14 11.25
C VAL A 60 -1.86 18.03 12.60
N SER A 61 -1.62 16.97 13.37
CA SER A 61 -2.17 16.80 14.72
C SER A 61 -1.73 17.93 15.67
N LEU A 62 -0.46 18.34 15.61
CA LEU A 62 0.03 19.47 16.41
C LEU A 62 -0.64 20.81 16.03
N LEU A 63 -0.84 21.06 14.74
CA LEU A 63 -1.45 22.31 14.25
C LEU A 63 -2.95 22.40 14.56
N THR A 64 -3.64 21.26 14.55
CA THR A 64 -5.09 21.18 14.75
C THR A 64 -5.50 20.85 16.19
N HIS A 65 -4.52 20.60 17.08
CA HIS A 65 -4.74 20.07 18.43
C HIS A 65 -5.52 18.73 18.44
N ALA A 66 -5.46 18.00 17.32
CA ALA A 66 -6.04 16.66 17.22
C ALA A 66 -5.22 15.66 18.03
N SER A 67 -5.86 14.57 18.44
CA SER A 67 -5.21 13.49 19.15
C SER A 67 -4.10 12.83 18.32
N LEU A 68 -3.14 12.20 19.00
CA LEU A 68 -2.09 11.43 18.32
C LEU A 68 -2.67 10.28 17.47
N ALA A 69 -3.80 9.70 17.91
CA ALA A 69 -4.54 8.70 17.15
C ALA A 69 -5.02 9.25 15.80
N GLU A 70 -5.65 10.44 15.80
CA GLU A 70 -6.11 11.10 14.57
C GLU A 70 -4.93 11.44 13.64
N GLY A 71 -3.82 11.93 14.19
CA GLY A 71 -2.61 12.21 13.41
C GLY A 71 -2.03 10.96 12.73
N VAL A 72 -2.00 9.83 13.42
CA VAL A 72 -1.57 8.53 12.85
C VAL A 72 -2.51 8.07 11.74
N VAL A 73 -3.83 8.18 11.95
CA VAL A 73 -4.83 7.83 10.94
C VAL A 73 -4.69 8.69 9.68
N ILE A 74 -4.50 9.99 9.84
CA ILE A 74 -4.23 10.91 8.72
C ILE A 74 -2.96 10.48 7.98
N GLY A 75 -1.89 10.15 8.72
CA GLY A 75 -0.64 9.65 8.15
C GLY A 75 -0.82 8.37 7.34
N PHE A 76 -1.61 7.41 7.81
CA PHE A 76 -1.91 6.19 7.06
C PHE A 76 -2.73 6.48 5.81
N ILE A 77 -3.77 7.30 5.89
CA ILE A 77 -4.59 7.66 4.73
C ILE A 77 -3.73 8.30 3.63
N MET A 78 -2.78 9.17 3.99
CA MET A 78 -1.84 9.77 3.03
C MET A 78 -0.79 8.79 2.47
N ALA A 79 -0.46 7.73 3.20
CA ALA A 79 0.53 6.74 2.77
C ALA A 79 -0.03 5.75 1.74
N LEU A 80 -1.35 5.52 1.74
CA LEU A 80 -1.99 4.54 0.85
C LEU A 80 -2.16 5.10 -0.56
N SER A 81 -1.81 4.28 -1.55
CA SER A 81 -1.95 4.61 -2.97
C SER A 81 -3.02 3.73 -3.63
N SER A 82 -3.68 4.23 -4.67
CA SER A 82 -4.63 3.42 -5.44
C SER A 82 -3.90 2.53 -6.44
N THR A 83 -3.87 1.22 -6.17
CA THR A 83 -3.19 0.23 -7.03
C THR A 83 -3.79 0.19 -8.43
N VAL A 84 -5.12 0.15 -8.55
CA VAL A 84 -5.80 0.07 -9.87
C VAL A 84 -5.42 1.26 -10.75
N VAL A 85 -5.52 2.47 -10.20
CA VAL A 85 -5.27 3.71 -10.94
C VAL A 85 -3.81 3.81 -11.33
N ALA A 86 -2.89 3.56 -10.39
CA ALA A 86 -1.46 3.63 -10.66
C ALA A 86 -1.01 2.59 -11.71
N MET A 87 -1.50 1.35 -11.63
CA MET A 87 -1.18 0.30 -12.59
C MET A 87 -1.68 0.66 -13.99
N LYS A 88 -2.93 1.15 -14.10
CA LYS A 88 -3.49 1.60 -15.38
C LYS A 88 -2.72 2.77 -15.96
N MET A 89 -2.33 3.76 -15.15
CA MET A 89 -1.51 4.88 -15.62
C MET A 89 -0.14 4.43 -16.14
N LEU A 90 0.52 3.49 -15.46
CA LEU A 90 1.79 2.92 -15.92
C LEU A 90 1.67 2.18 -17.24
N ASP A 91 0.56 1.46 -17.43
CA ASP A 91 0.24 0.74 -18.66
C ASP A 91 -0.08 1.71 -19.81
N ASP A 92 -0.93 2.71 -19.56
CA ASP A 92 -1.28 3.76 -20.53
C ASP A 92 -0.05 4.58 -20.95
N MET A 93 0.95 4.74 -20.06
CA MET A 93 2.25 5.37 -20.36
C MET A 93 3.26 4.43 -21.05
N GLY A 94 2.99 3.12 -21.14
CA GLY A 94 3.93 2.12 -21.65
C GLY A 94 5.13 1.84 -20.73
N GLU A 95 5.12 2.34 -19.49
CA GLU A 95 6.23 2.26 -18.53
C GLU A 95 6.12 1.07 -17.56
N LEU A 96 5.02 0.32 -17.61
CA LEU A 96 4.74 -0.82 -16.72
C LEU A 96 5.89 -1.86 -16.70
N ARG A 97 6.51 -2.12 -17.86
CA ARG A 97 7.63 -3.08 -18.01
C ARG A 97 9.00 -2.48 -17.68
N GLY A 98 9.08 -1.16 -17.57
CA GLY A 98 10.30 -0.41 -17.28
C GLY A 98 10.85 -0.68 -15.88
N SER A 99 12.06 -0.17 -15.62
CA SER A 99 12.68 -0.25 -14.29
C SER A 99 11.85 0.49 -13.24
N ALA A 100 11.39 1.70 -13.57
CA ALA A 100 10.51 2.49 -12.72
C ALA A 100 9.18 1.77 -12.48
N GLY A 101 8.55 1.23 -13.54
CA GLY A 101 7.31 0.48 -13.43
C GLY A 101 7.39 -0.68 -12.44
N LYS A 102 8.43 -1.52 -12.56
CA LYS A 102 8.67 -2.65 -11.65
C LYS A 102 8.88 -2.25 -10.19
N ILE A 103 9.49 -1.08 -9.94
CA ILE A 103 9.65 -0.55 -8.58
C ILE A 103 8.30 -0.05 -8.07
N THR A 104 7.56 0.72 -8.88
CA THR A 104 6.22 1.23 -8.52
C THR A 104 5.25 0.10 -8.20
N VAL A 105 5.15 -0.94 -9.04
CA VAL A 105 4.33 -2.13 -8.74
C VAL A 105 4.74 -2.76 -7.41
N GLY A 106 6.05 -2.84 -7.14
CA GLY A 106 6.57 -3.29 -5.86
C GLY A 106 6.14 -2.44 -4.68
N VAL A 107 6.15 -1.11 -4.83
CA VAL A 107 5.69 -0.17 -3.79
C VAL A 107 4.22 -0.39 -3.51
N LEU A 108 3.38 -0.50 -4.55
CA LEU A 108 1.94 -0.73 -4.42
C LEU A 108 1.65 -2.03 -3.66
N ILE A 109 2.34 -3.12 -3.99
CA ILE A 109 2.17 -4.40 -3.29
C ILE A 109 2.65 -4.31 -1.84
N ALA A 110 3.78 -3.65 -1.58
CA ALA A 110 4.28 -3.47 -0.22
C ALA A 110 3.31 -2.64 0.64
N GLN A 111 2.69 -1.62 0.05
CA GLN A 111 1.64 -0.82 0.70
C GLN A 111 0.40 -1.64 1.02
N ASP A 112 -0.09 -2.44 0.06
CA ASP A 112 -1.28 -3.28 0.24
C ASP A 112 -1.10 -4.30 1.38
N ILE A 113 0.08 -4.93 1.46
CA ILE A 113 0.45 -5.80 2.59
C ILE A 113 0.50 -5.03 3.92
N ALA A 114 0.95 -3.78 3.89
CA ALA A 114 1.05 -2.93 5.07
C ALA A 114 -0.30 -2.39 5.56
N VAL A 115 -1.38 -2.48 4.78
CA VAL A 115 -2.73 -2.06 5.20
C VAL A 115 -3.19 -2.83 6.44
N VAL A 116 -2.97 -4.15 6.49
CA VAL A 116 -3.41 -4.99 7.62
C VAL A 116 -2.85 -4.50 8.96
N PRO A 117 -1.52 -4.34 9.15
CA PRO A 117 -1.00 -3.79 10.38
C PRO A 117 -1.43 -2.34 10.64
N MET A 118 -1.59 -1.51 9.60
CA MET A 118 -2.14 -0.16 9.78
C MET A 118 -3.55 -0.19 10.38
N LEU A 119 -4.44 -1.05 9.89
CA LEU A 119 -5.80 -1.19 10.41
C LEU A 119 -5.83 -1.71 11.87
N ILE A 120 -4.93 -2.63 12.22
CA ILE A 120 -4.78 -3.12 13.60
C ILE A 120 -4.34 -1.98 14.52
N LEU A 121 -3.40 -1.13 14.06
CA LEU A 121 -2.96 0.04 14.84
C LEU A 121 -4.09 1.06 15.00
N THR A 122 -4.78 1.41 13.92
CA THR A 122 -5.90 2.37 13.94
C THR A 122 -7.01 1.92 14.89
N SER A 123 -7.43 0.66 14.80
CA SER A 123 -8.48 0.11 15.68
C SER A 123 -8.05 0.07 17.15
N SER A 124 -6.77 -0.18 17.45
CA SER A 124 -6.26 -0.16 18.82
C SER A 124 -6.09 1.25 19.40
N LEU A 125 -5.91 2.27 18.57
CA LEU A 125 -5.73 3.67 19.00
C LEU A 125 -7.06 4.34 19.37
N GLY A 126 -8.20 3.85 18.87
CA GLY A 126 -9.54 4.37 19.17
C GLY A 126 -10.20 3.84 20.45
N GLY A 127 -9.50 3.05 21.28
CA GLY A 127 -10.05 2.46 22.51
C GLY A 127 -9.90 3.36 23.75
N GLU A 128 -10.94 3.44 24.59
CA GLU A 128 -11.07 4.35 25.75
C GLU A 128 -10.05 4.12 26.89
N THR A 129 -9.32 3.00 26.91
CA THR A 129 -8.28 2.69 27.91
C THR A 129 -6.97 2.30 27.23
N ALA A 130 -6.37 3.26 26.54
CA ALA A 130 -5.10 3.03 25.86
C ALA A 130 -3.94 3.45 26.77
N ASP A 131 -3.39 2.48 27.52
CA ASP A 131 -2.10 2.67 28.19
C ASP A 131 -1.03 2.97 27.13
N VAL A 132 -0.36 4.11 27.28
CA VAL A 132 0.63 4.65 26.32
C VAL A 132 1.73 3.61 26.06
N THR A 133 2.09 2.84 27.08
CA THR A 133 3.06 1.74 26.99
C THR A 133 2.60 0.65 26.03
N THR A 134 1.31 0.32 26.07
CA THR A 134 0.69 -0.71 25.25
C THR A 134 0.55 -0.25 23.80
N ILE A 135 0.26 1.04 23.57
CA ILE A 135 0.27 1.64 22.23
C ILE A 135 1.68 1.60 21.62
N ILE A 136 2.69 2.06 22.36
CA ILE A 136 4.09 2.08 21.89
C ILE A 136 4.57 0.66 21.55
N LEU A 137 4.27 -0.33 22.40
CA LEU A 137 4.60 -1.73 22.13
C LEU A 137 3.92 -2.27 20.88
N LYS A 138 2.65 -1.94 20.64
CA LYS A 138 1.90 -2.37 19.45
C LYS A 138 2.43 -1.71 18.18
N ILE A 139 2.74 -0.41 18.22
CA ILE A 139 3.38 0.31 17.11
C ILE A 139 4.75 -0.29 16.82
N ALA A 140 5.57 -0.50 17.85
CA ALA A 140 6.88 -1.12 17.71
C ALA A 140 6.77 -2.54 17.12
N PHE A 141 5.81 -3.35 17.59
CA PHE A 141 5.56 -4.68 17.06
C PHE A 141 5.10 -4.64 15.60
N ALA A 142 4.21 -3.72 15.22
CA ALA A 142 3.75 -3.58 13.84
C ALA A 142 4.89 -3.17 12.90
N ILE A 143 5.72 -2.20 13.31
CA ILE A 143 6.91 -1.78 12.56
C ILE A 143 7.92 -2.94 12.45
N LEU A 144 8.15 -3.67 13.55
CA LEU A 144 9.05 -4.82 13.58
C LEU A 144 8.53 -5.96 12.70
N PHE A 145 7.23 -6.28 12.78
CA PHE A 145 6.58 -7.32 12.00
C PHE A 145 6.61 -6.97 10.52
N LEU A 146 6.26 -5.75 10.15
CA LEU A 146 6.32 -5.28 8.78
C LEU A 146 7.78 -5.30 8.29
N GLY A 147 8.71 -4.77 9.06
CA GLY A 147 10.14 -4.81 8.76
C GLY A 147 10.69 -6.23 8.61
N ALA A 148 10.25 -7.17 9.45
CA ALA A 148 10.65 -8.58 9.39
C ALA A 148 10.03 -9.30 8.19
N LEU A 149 8.77 -9.03 7.87
CA LEU A 149 8.08 -9.57 6.70
C LEU A 149 8.75 -9.11 5.41
N LEU A 150 9.05 -7.82 5.34
CA LEU A 150 9.76 -7.16 4.26
C LEU A 150 11.19 -7.68 4.11
N TRP A 151 11.91 -7.84 5.23
CA TRP A 151 13.23 -8.45 5.26
C TRP A 151 13.21 -9.92 4.82
N TRP A 152 12.21 -10.69 5.23
CA TRP A 152 12.03 -12.08 4.83
C TRP A 152 11.75 -12.22 3.33
N LEU A 153 10.86 -11.38 2.79
CA LEU A 153 10.56 -11.29 1.35
C LEU A 153 11.82 -10.93 0.54
N THR A 154 12.67 -10.05 1.06
CA THR A 154 13.92 -9.63 0.39
C THR A 154 15.11 -10.57 0.63
N ARG A 155 15.01 -11.53 1.56
CA ARG A 155 16.03 -12.58 1.82
C ARG A 155 15.92 -13.76 0.86
N LYS A 156 14.72 -14.08 0.36
CA LYS A 156 14.48 -15.18 -0.60
C LYS A 156 14.71 -14.78 -2.08
N GLY A 157 15.70 -13.91 -2.34
CA GLY A 157 16.18 -13.59 -3.70
C GLY A 157 16.90 -14.75 -4.42
N LYS A 158 16.86 -15.97 -3.87
CA LYS A 158 17.29 -17.22 -4.54
C LYS A 158 16.14 -18.23 -4.56
N LEU A 159 14.99 -17.85 -5.10
CA LEU A 159 14.10 -18.84 -5.71
C LEU A 159 14.76 -19.29 -7.01
N MET A 160 15.69 -20.24 -6.91
CA MET A 160 16.02 -21.11 -8.02
C MET A 160 14.73 -21.85 -8.38
N LEU A 161 13.98 -21.30 -9.33
CA LEU A 161 12.88 -22.02 -9.94
C LEU A 161 13.50 -23.25 -10.62
N PRO A 162 13.13 -24.48 -10.23
CA PRO A 162 13.71 -25.72 -10.77
C PRO A 162 13.31 -26.00 -12.23
N PHE A 163 12.88 -24.97 -12.97
CA PHE A 163 12.50 -25.01 -14.39
C PHE A 163 13.21 -23.89 -15.16
N ALA A 164 14.54 -23.83 -15.03
CA ALA A 164 15.42 -23.12 -15.95
C ALA A 164 16.48 -24.09 -16.45
#